data_AF-A0A3B9YLN8-F1
#
_entry.id   AF-A0A3B9YLN8-F1
#
_cell.length_a   1.000
_cell.length_b   1.000
_cell.length_c   1.000
_cell.angle_alpha   90.00
_cell.angle_beta   90.00
_cell.angle_gamma   90.00
#
_symmetry.space_group_name_H-M   'P 1'
#
loop_
_entity.id
_entity.type
_entity.pdbx_description
1 polymer ?
#
loop_
_entity_poly.entity_id
_entity_poly.type
_entity_poly.pdbx_seq_one_letter_code
_entity_poly.pdbx_strand_id
1 'polypeptide(L)'
;VLVISTPEDLPAYRRLLGDGSWVGLSISYAEQPRPEGLAQAFLIGKDFVGGDSAALILGDNIFYGHGLPQTLQAAAARKSGATVFAYQVRDPQRYGVVEFDAKGKAVSLEEKPRAPRSHWAVTGLYFYDNSVLDVAASLKPSPRGELEITDVNKVFLAKGALQVERIGRGVAWLDTGTHEALLQAATFIQVIQERQDLKVACLEEIAFSLGYITKEQVAALAAPMKNNEYGQYLLRLIEA
;
A
#
# COMPACT_ATOMS: atom_id res chain seq x y z
N VAL A 1 9.45 -1.01 8.61
CA VAL A 1 8.39 -0.18 8.00
C VAL A 1 8.56 1.25 8.49
N LEU A 2 8.45 2.25 7.62
CA LEU A 2 8.42 3.66 8.01
C LEU A 2 7.01 4.18 7.84
N VAL A 3 6.39 4.66 8.92
CA VAL A 3 5.11 5.35 8.89
C VAL A 3 5.39 6.85 8.76
N ILE A 4 4.88 7.46 7.71
CA ILE A 4 4.97 8.90 7.47
C ILE A 4 3.58 9.49 7.66
N SER A 5 3.47 10.52 8.49
CA SER A 5 2.20 11.21 8.77
C SER A 5 2.45 12.68 9.08
N THR A 6 1.38 13.46 9.21
CA THR A 6 1.42 14.82 9.76
C THR A 6 2.04 14.84 11.16
N PRO A 7 2.70 15.94 11.58
CA PRO A 7 3.21 16.08 12.95
C PRO A 7 2.13 15.88 14.02
N GLU A 8 0.89 16.28 13.72
CA GLU A 8 -0.25 16.20 14.63
C GLU A 8 -0.74 14.76 14.82
N ASP A 9 -0.78 13.94 13.77
CA ASP A 9 -1.34 12.58 13.82
C ASP A 9 -0.29 11.50 14.15
N LEU A 10 1.00 11.76 13.90
CA LEU A 10 2.08 10.80 14.14
C LEU A 10 2.11 10.23 15.58
N PRO A 11 1.82 11.01 16.66
CA PRO A 11 1.70 10.46 18.01
C PRO A 11 0.60 9.42 18.16
N ALA A 12 -0.52 9.54 17.42
CA ALA A 12 -1.59 8.57 17.45
C ALA A 12 -1.17 7.24 16.80
N TYR A 13 -0.48 7.28 15.66
CA TYR A 13 0.10 6.10 15.04
C TYR A 13 1.13 5.41 15.95
N ARG A 14 2.01 6.18 16.59
CA ARG A 14 3.01 5.63 17.53
C ARG A 14 2.34 4.95 18.74
N ARG A 15 1.27 5.55 19.27
CA ARG A 15 0.49 4.95 20.37
C ARG A 15 -0.21 3.66 19.93
N LEU A 16 -0.70 3.61 18.69
CA LEU A 16 -1.41 2.45 18.14
C LEU A 16 -0.48 1.29 17.79
N LEU A 17 0.63 1.57 17.10
CA LEU A 17 1.48 0.56 16.47
C LEU A 17 2.77 0.27 17.25
N GLY A 18 3.18 1.15 18.17
CA GLY A 18 4.42 0.99 18.95
C GLY A 18 5.66 0.94 18.07
N ASP A 19 6.64 0.11 18.39
CA ASP A 19 7.79 -0.16 17.52
C ASP A 19 7.57 -1.36 16.59
N GLY A 20 6.37 -1.96 16.61
CA GLY A 20 6.02 -3.16 15.84
C GLY A 20 6.55 -4.48 16.40
N SER A 21 7.35 -4.48 17.47
CA SER A 21 7.97 -5.70 18.02
C SER A 21 6.94 -6.72 18.50
N TRP A 22 5.74 -6.27 18.88
CA TRP A 22 4.62 -7.12 19.30
C TRP A 22 4.10 -8.05 18.20
N VAL A 23 4.36 -7.76 16.92
CA VAL A 23 4.10 -8.63 15.75
C VAL A 23 5.37 -9.02 15.00
N GLY A 24 6.54 -8.90 15.66
CA GLY A 24 7.84 -9.24 15.05
C GLY A 24 8.25 -8.30 13.91
N LEU A 25 7.72 -7.08 13.86
CA LEU A 25 8.10 -6.04 12.92
C LEU A 25 9.03 -5.01 13.57
N SER A 26 9.63 -4.16 12.74
CA SER A 26 10.30 -2.93 13.16
C SER A 26 9.61 -1.74 12.47
N ILE A 27 9.02 -0.85 13.26
CA ILE A 27 8.27 0.32 12.80
C ILE A 27 8.96 1.60 13.26
N SER A 28 9.38 2.40 12.28
CA SER A 28 9.90 3.75 12.45
C SER A 28 8.87 4.78 12.04
N TYR A 29 9.07 6.03 12.44
CA TYR A 29 8.13 7.12 12.21
C TYR A 29 8.85 8.35 11.71
N ALA A 30 8.28 9.06 10.75
CA ALA A 30 8.77 10.36 10.29
C ALA A 30 7.61 11.33 10.02
N GLU A 31 7.87 12.61 10.22
CA GLU A 31 6.90 13.66 9.98
C GLU A 31 6.93 14.09 8.51
N GLN A 32 5.75 14.34 7.95
CA GLN A 32 5.55 15.10 6.72
C GLN A 32 4.89 16.44 7.11
N PRO A 33 5.67 17.52 7.27
CA PRO A 33 5.14 18.79 7.78
C PRO A 33 4.11 19.44 6.85
N ARG A 34 4.19 19.15 5.54
CA ARG A 34 3.29 19.67 4.52
C ARG A 34 3.02 18.59 3.47
N PRO A 35 1.79 18.46 2.96
CA PRO A 35 1.45 17.47 1.94
C PRO A 35 1.93 17.92 0.55
N GLU A 36 3.25 17.86 0.31
CA GLU A 36 3.87 18.34 -0.93
C GLU A 36 3.97 17.22 -1.99
N GLY A 37 3.06 16.25 -1.95
CA GLY A 37 2.97 15.15 -2.92
C GLY A 37 3.59 13.83 -2.44
N LEU A 38 3.15 12.73 -3.08
CA LEU A 38 3.48 11.36 -2.67
C LEU A 38 4.97 11.01 -2.81
N ALA A 39 5.65 11.56 -3.81
CA ALA A 39 7.08 11.28 -4.01
C ALA A 39 7.97 11.86 -2.90
N GLN A 40 7.44 12.80 -2.08
CA GLN A 40 8.12 13.31 -0.89
C GLN A 40 8.43 12.20 0.13
N ALA A 41 7.68 11.10 0.12
CA ALA A 41 7.95 9.95 0.98
C ALA A 41 9.40 9.41 0.81
N PHE A 42 9.96 9.48 -0.39
CA PHE A 42 11.33 9.05 -0.67
C PHE A 42 12.38 10.10 -0.29
N LEU A 43 11.98 11.36 -0.10
CA LEU A 43 12.86 12.39 0.46
C LEU A 43 12.92 12.27 1.99
N ILE A 44 11.76 12.14 2.62
CA ILE A 44 11.62 11.97 4.08
C ILE A 44 12.24 10.64 4.53
N GLY A 45 11.95 9.57 3.80
CA GLY A 45 12.41 8.22 4.12
C GLY A 45 13.80 7.87 3.58
N LYS A 46 14.56 8.83 3.03
CA LYS A 46 15.84 8.56 2.35
C LYS A 46 16.80 7.75 3.22
N ASP A 47 17.05 8.21 4.45
CA ASP A 47 17.99 7.55 5.37
C ASP A 47 17.44 6.21 5.88
N PHE A 48 16.11 6.08 5.99
CA PHE A 48 15.46 4.83 6.36
C PHE A 48 15.60 3.76 5.28
N VAL A 49 15.43 4.15 4.01
CA VAL A 49 15.60 3.23 2.86
C VAL A 49 17.08 2.88 2.66
N GLY A 50 17.99 3.83 2.86
CA GLY A 50 19.42 3.61 2.76
C GLY A 50 19.83 3.08 1.37
N GLY A 51 20.45 1.90 1.33
CA GLY A 51 20.87 1.22 0.09
C GLY A 51 19.87 0.17 -0.42
N ASP A 52 18.74 -0.03 0.24
CA ASP A 52 17.79 -1.10 -0.07
C ASP A 52 16.74 -0.67 -1.11
N SER A 53 16.01 -1.65 -1.66
CA SER A 53 14.77 -1.42 -2.41
C SER A 53 13.63 -0.99 -1.48
N ALA A 54 12.63 -0.27 -2.01
CA ALA A 54 11.51 0.23 -1.22
C ALA A 54 10.17 -0.14 -1.83
N ALA A 55 9.19 -0.43 -0.96
CA ALA A 55 7.78 -0.45 -1.32
C ALA A 55 7.06 0.72 -0.64
N LEU A 56 6.17 1.39 -1.37
CA LEU A 56 5.33 2.48 -0.88
C LEU A 56 3.86 2.05 -1.00
N ILE A 57 3.11 2.20 0.08
CA ILE A 57 1.66 1.98 0.13
C ILE A 57 0.99 3.21 0.74
N LEU A 58 -0.10 3.67 0.13
CA LEU A 58 -0.92 4.74 0.68
C LEU A 58 -1.79 4.21 1.82
N GLY A 59 -1.85 4.95 2.93
CA GLY A 59 -2.51 4.48 4.17
C GLY A 59 -4.02 4.30 4.10
N ASP A 60 -4.67 4.82 3.04
CA ASP A 60 -6.11 4.78 2.77
C ASP A 60 -6.49 3.77 1.67
N ASN A 61 -5.53 2.97 1.21
CA ASN A 61 -5.74 1.97 0.15
C ASN A 61 -5.93 0.57 0.73
N ILE A 62 -7.08 -0.04 0.44
CA ILE A 62 -7.44 -1.40 0.86
C ILE A 62 -7.38 -2.33 -0.36
N PHE A 63 -6.66 -3.44 -0.20
CA PHE A 63 -6.57 -4.50 -1.21
C PHE A 63 -7.09 -5.82 -0.63
N TYR A 64 -7.94 -6.52 -1.38
CA TYR A 64 -8.46 -7.83 -0.99
C TYR A 64 -8.62 -8.71 -2.23
N GLY A 65 -8.11 -9.93 -2.19
CA GLY A 65 -8.41 -10.91 -3.25
C GLY A 65 -7.47 -12.11 -3.25
N HIS A 66 -7.92 -13.17 -3.90
CA HIS A 66 -7.14 -14.38 -4.06
C HIS A 66 -5.87 -14.12 -4.89
N GLY A 67 -4.75 -14.73 -4.51
CA GLY A 67 -3.48 -14.61 -5.22
C GLY A 67 -2.70 -13.32 -4.94
N LEU A 68 -3.28 -12.37 -4.20
CA LEU A 68 -2.63 -11.08 -3.92
C LEU A 68 -1.27 -11.26 -3.24
N PRO A 69 -1.10 -12.08 -2.18
CA PRO A 69 0.23 -12.26 -1.56
C PRO A 69 1.30 -12.72 -2.55
N GLN A 70 0.98 -13.65 -3.46
CA GLN A 70 1.91 -14.15 -4.47
C GLN A 70 2.28 -13.06 -5.48
N THR A 71 1.31 -12.25 -5.90
CA THR A 71 1.55 -11.09 -6.76
C THR A 71 2.48 -10.08 -6.09
N LEU A 72 2.28 -9.79 -4.80
CA LEU A 72 3.12 -8.85 -4.05
C LEU A 72 4.54 -9.40 -3.81
N GLN A 73 4.66 -10.68 -3.48
CA GLN A 73 5.96 -11.35 -3.34
C GLN A 73 6.76 -11.35 -4.66
N ALA A 74 6.08 -11.57 -5.79
CA ALA A 74 6.71 -11.51 -7.10
C ALA A 74 7.21 -10.09 -7.44
N ALA A 75 6.45 -9.06 -7.09
CA ALA A 75 6.89 -7.66 -7.24
C ALA A 75 8.09 -7.34 -6.33
N ALA A 76 8.04 -7.77 -5.07
CA ALA A 76 9.12 -7.58 -4.09
C ALA A 76 10.42 -8.33 -4.48
N ALA A 77 10.32 -9.45 -5.19
CA ALA A 77 11.48 -10.23 -5.64
C ALA A 77 12.24 -9.59 -6.82
N ARG A 78 11.65 -8.59 -7.51
CA ARG A 78 12.30 -7.89 -8.62
C ARG A 78 13.36 -6.95 -8.08
N LYS A 79 14.62 -7.21 -8.43
CA LYS A 79 15.79 -6.46 -7.93
C LYS A 79 16.03 -5.11 -8.61
N SER A 80 15.41 -4.89 -9.78
CA SER A 80 15.65 -3.70 -10.60
C SER A 80 14.36 -3.19 -11.22
N GLY A 81 14.33 -1.87 -11.42
CA GLY A 81 13.20 -1.15 -11.95
C GLY A 81 12.12 -0.83 -10.92
N ALA A 82 10.93 -0.55 -11.43
CA ALA A 82 9.74 -0.25 -10.65
C ALA A 82 8.61 -1.21 -11.03
N THR A 83 7.76 -1.57 -10.07
CA THR A 83 6.51 -2.28 -10.32
C THR A 83 5.36 -1.49 -9.73
N VAL A 84 4.36 -1.21 -10.57
CA VAL A 84 3.09 -0.60 -10.17
C VAL A 84 1.93 -1.47 -10.58
N PHE A 85 0.80 -1.31 -9.91
CA PHE A 85 -0.39 -2.11 -10.18
C PHE A 85 -1.46 -1.28 -10.87
N ALA A 86 -1.98 -1.80 -11.99
CA ALA A 86 -3.05 -1.20 -12.75
C ALA A 86 -4.37 -1.90 -12.42
N TYR A 87 -5.40 -1.13 -12.07
CA TYR A 87 -6.74 -1.61 -11.78
C TYR A 87 -7.78 -0.89 -12.63
N GLN A 88 -8.77 -1.64 -13.13
CA GLN A 88 -9.82 -1.06 -13.97
C GLN A 88 -10.84 -0.33 -13.11
N VAL A 89 -11.03 0.97 -13.35
CA VAL A 89 -11.94 1.82 -12.57
C VAL A 89 -13.00 2.49 -13.45
N ARG A 90 -14.09 2.88 -12.82
CA ARG A 90 -15.16 3.66 -13.46
C ARG A 90 -14.73 5.10 -13.74
N ASP A 91 -14.02 5.73 -12.80
CA ASP A 91 -13.67 7.17 -12.81
C ASP A 91 -12.13 7.38 -12.84
N PRO A 92 -11.44 7.04 -13.94
CA PRO A 92 -9.98 7.08 -14.04
C PRO A 92 -9.36 8.48 -13.87
N GLN A 93 -10.10 9.54 -14.15
CA GLN A 93 -9.66 10.94 -14.01
C GLN A 93 -9.25 11.35 -12.59
N ARG A 94 -9.60 10.54 -11.58
CA ARG A 94 -9.23 10.76 -10.18
C ARG A 94 -7.80 10.29 -9.84
N TYR A 95 -7.18 9.52 -10.72
CA TYR A 95 -5.95 8.76 -10.45
C TYR A 95 -4.87 9.04 -11.50
N GLY A 96 -3.67 8.49 -11.27
CA GLY A 96 -2.69 8.27 -12.33
C GLY A 96 -3.22 7.20 -13.30
N VAL A 97 -3.29 7.50 -14.60
CA VAL A 97 -3.84 6.61 -15.62
C VAL A 97 -2.73 6.05 -16.48
N VAL A 98 -2.72 4.73 -16.68
CA VAL A 98 -1.77 4.04 -17.54
C VAL A 98 -2.43 3.62 -18.85
N GLU A 99 -1.79 3.97 -19.97
CA GLU A 99 -2.17 3.49 -21.30
C GLU A 99 -1.34 2.25 -21.67
N PHE A 100 -1.98 1.30 -22.34
CA PHE A 100 -1.32 0.11 -22.86
C PHE A 100 -1.40 0.05 -24.38
N ASP A 101 -0.35 -0.45 -25.02
CA ASP A 101 -0.39 -0.79 -26.44
C ASP A 101 -1.19 -2.08 -26.72
N ALA A 102 -1.34 -2.41 -27.99
CA ALA A 102 -2.04 -3.62 -28.44
C ALA A 102 -1.41 -4.94 -27.95
N LYS A 103 -0.14 -4.91 -27.52
CA LYS A 103 0.56 -6.07 -26.94
C LYS A 103 0.46 -6.11 -25.41
N GLY A 104 -0.22 -5.13 -24.81
CA GLY A 104 -0.42 -5.03 -23.37
C GLY A 104 0.75 -4.40 -22.62
N LYS A 105 1.72 -3.77 -23.30
CA LYS A 105 2.82 -3.05 -22.68
C LYS A 105 2.39 -1.62 -22.32
N ALA A 106 2.76 -1.14 -21.13
CA ALA A 106 2.51 0.25 -20.74
C ALA A 106 3.29 1.22 -21.63
N VAL A 107 2.62 2.24 -22.15
CA VAL A 107 3.20 3.22 -23.09
C VAL A 107 3.09 4.67 -22.63
N SER A 108 2.10 5.00 -21.80
CA SER A 108 1.98 6.34 -21.23
C SER A 108 1.41 6.31 -19.82
N LEU A 109 1.74 7.34 -19.06
CA LEU A 109 1.25 7.60 -17.71
C LEU A 109 0.86 9.07 -17.61
N GLU A 110 -0.34 9.36 -17.14
CA GLU A 110 -0.85 10.72 -16.95
C GLU A 110 -1.49 10.87 -15.57
N GLU A 111 -1.12 11.90 -14.82
CA GLU A 111 -1.69 12.17 -13.49
C GLU A 111 -3.01 12.93 -13.64
N LYS A 112 -4.11 12.36 -13.11
CA LYS A 112 -5.46 12.95 -13.10
C LYS A 112 -5.85 13.61 -14.44
N PRO A 113 -5.80 12.87 -15.56
CA PRO A 113 -6.05 13.45 -16.87
C PRO A 113 -7.51 13.89 -17.01
N ARG A 114 -7.74 15.05 -17.63
CA ARG A 114 -9.10 15.54 -17.94
C ARG A 114 -9.82 14.63 -18.95
N ALA A 115 -9.08 14.01 -19.86
CA ALA A 115 -9.57 13.06 -20.84
C ALA A 115 -8.71 11.79 -20.77
N PRO A 116 -9.03 10.85 -19.86
CA PRO A 116 -8.27 9.63 -19.65
C PRO A 116 -8.17 8.79 -20.93
N ARG A 117 -6.96 8.34 -21.27
CA ARG A 117 -6.71 7.47 -22.45
C ARG A 117 -7.08 6.00 -22.23
N SER A 118 -7.34 5.63 -20.98
CA SER A 118 -7.74 4.28 -20.60
C SER A 118 -8.56 4.31 -19.30
N HIS A 119 -9.13 3.16 -18.94
CA HIS A 119 -9.80 2.95 -17.65
C HIS A 119 -8.88 2.30 -16.59
N TRP A 120 -7.58 2.23 -16.85
CA TRP A 120 -6.61 1.61 -15.95
C TRP A 120 -5.97 2.66 -15.05
N ALA A 121 -6.40 2.72 -13.80
CA ALA A 121 -5.78 3.53 -12.76
C ALA A 121 -4.58 2.79 -12.16
N VAL A 122 -3.50 3.52 -11.91
CA VAL A 122 -2.40 3.08 -11.07
C VAL A 122 -2.86 3.17 -9.62
N THR A 123 -2.84 2.05 -8.92
CA THR A 123 -3.26 1.97 -7.51
C THR A 123 -2.21 2.59 -6.57
N GLY A 124 -2.57 2.80 -5.30
CA GLY A 124 -1.68 3.35 -4.27
C GLY A 124 -0.60 2.40 -3.75
N LEU A 125 -0.14 1.42 -4.53
CA LEU A 125 0.91 0.46 -4.16
C LEU A 125 2.01 0.43 -5.21
N TYR A 126 3.25 0.60 -4.74
CA TYR A 126 4.41 0.78 -5.60
C TYR A 126 5.62 0.02 -5.05
N PHE A 127 6.39 -0.61 -5.92
CA PHE A 127 7.68 -1.23 -5.61
C PHE A 127 8.76 -0.58 -6.46
N TYR A 128 9.90 -0.27 -5.86
CA TYR A 128 11.02 0.37 -6.54
C TYR A 128 12.34 -0.22 -6.09
N ASP A 129 13.28 -0.29 -7.04
CA ASP A 129 14.70 -0.35 -6.68
C ASP A 129 15.17 0.96 -6.01
N ASN A 130 16.40 0.93 -5.47
CA ASN A 130 16.95 2.05 -4.70
C ASN A 130 17.06 3.36 -5.51
N SER A 131 17.09 3.29 -6.85
CA SER A 131 17.23 4.49 -7.70
C SER A 131 16.05 5.46 -7.58
N VAL A 132 14.94 5.03 -6.98
CA VAL A 132 13.81 5.90 -6.63
C VAL A 132 14.20 7.10 -5.77
N LEU A 133 15.21 6.97 -4.90
CA LEU A 133 15.66 8.05 -4.03
C LEU A 133 16.23 9.22 -4.86
N ASP A 134 17.07 8.92 -5.84
CA ASP A 134 17.65 9.92 -6.74
C ASP A 134 16.60 10.48 -7.70
N VAL A 135 15.71 9.62 -8.20
CA VAL A 135 14.60 10.05 -9.07
C VAL A 135 13.72 11.05 -8.33
N ALA A 136 13.27 10.72 -7.11
CA ALA A 136 12.43 11.60 -6.30
C ALA A 136 13.13 12.92 -5.97
N ALA A 137 14.44 12.88 -5.64
CA ALA A 137 15.23 14.08 -5.36
C ALA A 137 15.40 15.01 -6.59
N SER A 138 15.31 14.46 -7.80
CA SER A 138 15.42 15.23 -9.05
C SER A 138 14.11 15.86 -9.53
N LEU A 139 12.97 15.48 -8.92
CA LEU A 139 11.67 15.98 -9.33
C LEU A 139 11.48 17.47 -9.02
N LYS A 140 10.65 18.10 -9.84
CA LYS A 140 10.15 19.46 -9.61
C LYS A 140 8.66 19.37 -9.28
N PRO A 141 8.12 20.28 -8.44
CA PRO A 141 6.69 20.34 -8.19
C PRO A 141 5.89 20.46 -9.49
N SER A 142 4.77 19.74 -9.57
CA SER A 142 3.83 19.81 -10.67
C SER A 142 3.11 21.17 -10.70
N PRO A 143 2.27 21.47 -11.71
CA PRO A 143 1.40 22.65 -11.67
C PRO A 143 0.46 22.71 -10.46
N ARG A 144 0.28 21.59 -9.74
CA ARG A 144 -0.49 21.51 -8.49
C ARG A 144 0.36 21.81 -7.24
N GLY A 145 1.67 22.00 -7.40
CA GLY A 145 2.62 22.20 -6.31
C GLY A 145 3.05 20.91 -5.61
N GLU A 146 2.75 19.74 -6.17
CA GLU A 146 3.02 18.42 -5.59
C GLU A 146 4.19 17.72 -6.31
N LEU A 147 4.98 16.94 -5.58
CA LEU A 147 5.93 15.96 -6.11
C LEU A 147 5.16 14.68 -6.45
N GLU A 148 4.79 14.54 -7.71
CA GLU A 148 3.88 13.50 -8.17
C GLU A 148 4.59 12.14 -8.28
N ILE A 149 4.01 11.10 -7.68
CA ILE A 149 4.51 9.72 -7.85
C ILE A 149 4.41 9.25 -9.30
N THR A 150 3.44 9.78 -10.05
CA THR A 150 3.32 9.54 -11.49
C THR A 150 4.53 10.04 -12.27
N ASP A 151 5.18 11.12 -11.83
CA ASP A 151 6.40 11.62 -12.48
C ASP A 151 7.61 10.73 -12.15
N VAL A 152 7.70 10.15 -10.94
CA VAL A 152 8.64 9.07 -10.64
C VAL A 152 8.42 7.89 -11.61
N ASN A 153 7.18 7.43 -11.73
CA ASN A 153 6.83 6.30 -12.59
C ASN A 153 7.15 6.56 -14.06
N LYS A 154 6.94 7.78 -14.56
CA LYS A 154 7.33 8.18 -15.93
C LYS A 154 8.84 8.07 -16.17
N VAL A 155 9.67 8.38 -15.18
CA VAL A 155 11.13 8.23 -15.31
C VAL A 155 11.51 6.76 -15.48
N PHE A 156 10.92 5.85 -14.70
CA PHE A 156 11.11 4.41 -14.88
C PHE A 156 10.55 3.91 -16.21
N LEU A 157 9.40 4.43 -16.65
CA LEU A 157 8.80 4.09 -17.94
C LEU A 157 9.70 4.49 -19.11
N ALA A 158 10.24 5.72 -19.09
CA ALA A 158 11.14 6.23 -20.12
C ALA A 158 12.44 5.43 -20.22
N LYS A 159 12.93 4.90 -19.10
CA LYS A 159 14.08 3.99 -19.04
C LYS A 159 13.76 2.55 -19.47
N GLY A 160 12.49 2.23 -19.76
CA GLY A 160 12.04 0.86 -20.02
C GLY A 160 12.10 -0.05 -18.79
N ALA A 161 12.16 0.54 -17.60
CA ALA A 161 12.34 -0.13 -16.31
C ALA A 161 11.07 -0.15 -15.45
N LEU A 162 9.93 0.29 -15.99
CA LEU A 162 8.63 0.18 -15.32
C LEU A 162 7.88 -1.08 -15.76
N GLN A 163 7.62 -1.96 -14.80
CA GLN A 163 6.63 -3.02 -14.92
C GLN A 163 5.27 -2.51 -14.45
N VAL A 164 4.23 -2.81 -15.23
CA VAL A 164 2.85 -2.55 -14.84
C VAL A 164 2.09 -3.87 -14.76
N GLU A 165 1.79 -4.30 -13.53
CA GLU A 165 1.02 -5.52 -13.26
C GLU A 165 -0.48 -5.21 -13.27
N ARG A 166 -1.26 -5.90 -14.09
CA ARG A 166 -2.72 -5.71 -14.12
C ARG A 166 -3.36 -6.55 -13.03
N ILE A 167 -4.02 -5.90 -12.09
CA ILE A 167 -4.84 -6.57 -11.08
C ILE A 167 -6.17 -6.96 -11.74
N GLY A 168 -6.47 -8.25 -11.72
CA GLY A 168 -7.71 -8.79 -12.29
C GLY A 168 -8.95 -8.40 -11.48
N ARG A 169 -10.11 -8.41 -12.14
CA ARG A 169 -11.44 -8.08 -11.57
C ARG A 169 -11.90 -8.94 -10.39
N GLY A 170 -11.15 -9.98 -10.02
CA GLY A 170 -11.41 -10.83 -8.84
C GLY A 170 -10.77 -10.31 -7.56
N VAL A 171 -9.98 -9.23 -7.65
CA VAL A 171 -9.44 -8.48 -6.52
C VAL A 171 -10.28 -7.22 -6.36
N ALA A 172 -10.54 -6.82 -5.12
CA ALA A 172 -11.07 -5.53 -4.77
C ALA A 172 -9.92 -4.59 -4.40
N TRP A 173 -9.86 -3.44 -5.06
CA TRP A 173 -9.09 -2.29 -4.63
C TRP A 173 -10.06 -1.17 -4.26
N LEU A 174 -9.97 -0.69 -3.02
CA LEU A 174 -10.86 0.30 -2.44
C LEU A 174 -10.02 1.44 -1.88
N ASP A 175 -10.29 2.66 -2.35
CA ASP A 175 -9.69 3.90 -1.89
C ASP A 175 -10.73 4.65 -1.04
N THR A 176 -10.41 4.90 0.23
CA THR A 176 -11.35 5.49 1.21
C THR A 176 -11.37 7.03 1.20
N GLY A 177 -11.00 7.68 0.10
CA GLY A 177 -10.91 9.14 -0.01
C GLY A 177 -12.24 9.93 0.02
N THR A 178 -13.41 9.29 0.06
CA THR A 178 -14.72 9.96 0.27
C THR A 178 -15.54 9.25 1.34
N HIS A 179 -16.50 9.96 1.95
CA HIS A 179 -17.40 9.37 2.96
C HIS A 179 -18.15 8.14 2.43
N GLU A 180 -18.65 8.23 1.19
CA GLU A 180 -19.34 7.12 0.54
C GLU A 180 -18.40 5.94 0.28
N ALA A 181 -17.17 6.21 -0.17
CA ALA A 181 -16.18 5.17 -0.44
C ALA A 181 -15.74 4.46 0.85
N LEU A 182 -15.58 5.21 1.94
CA LEU A 182 -15.30 4.64 3.27
C LEU A 182 -16.42 3.71 3.74
N LEU A 183 -17.69 4.12 3.60
CA LEU A 183 -18.84 3.28 3.97
C LEU A 183 -18.91 2.01 3.12
N GLN A 184 -18.66 2.12 1.81
CA GLN A 184 -18.61 0.97 0.91
C GLN A 184 -17.51 0.00 1.29
N ALA A 185 -16.32 0.50 1.65
CA ALA A 185 -15.22 -0.33 2.09
C ALA A 185 -15.52 -1.05 3.41
N ALA A 186 -16.08 -0.35 4.40
CA ALA A 186 -16.51 -0.96 5.65
C ALA A 186 -17.54 -2.08 5.43
N THR A 187 -18.55 -1.82 4.59
CA THR A 187 -19.59 -2.80 4.25
C THR A 187 -19.00 -4.02 3.54
N PHE A 188 -18.09 -3.80 2.59
CA PHE A 188 -17.41 -4.88 1.88
C PHE A 188 -16.65 -5.80 2.83
N ILE A 189 -15.83 -5.23 3.72
CA ILE A 189 -15.05 -6.00 4.70
C ILE A 189 -15.97 -6.75 5.66
N GLN A 190 -17.02 -6.10 6.18
CA GLN A 190 -17.99 -6.74 7.08
C GLN A 190 -18.59 -8.00 6.45
N VAL A 191 -19.12 -7.90 5.22
CA VAL A 191 -19.76 -9.01 4.52
C VAL A 191 -18.81 -10.20 4.35
N ILE A 192 -17.55 -9.93 4.00
CA ILE A 192 -16.55 -10.98 3.83
C ILE A 192 -16.25 -11.67 5.16
N GLN A 193 -15.99 -10.90 6.22
CA GLN A 193 -15.62 -11.47 7.52
C GLN A 193 -16.76 -12.26 8.15
N GLU A 194 -17.99 -11.73 8.14
CA GLU A 194 -19.17 -12.42 8.68
C GLU A 194 -19.47 -13.72 7.93
N ARG A 195 -19.21 -13.76 6.62
CA ARG A 195 -19.47 -14.95 5.81
C ARG A 195 -18.43 -16.05 6.01
N GLN A 196 -17.18 -15.69 6.31
CA GLN A 196 -16.06 -16.62 6.35
C GLN A 196 -15.65 -17.02 7.78
N ASP A 197 -16.07 -16.26 8.79
CA ASP A 197 -15.51 -16.33 10.16
C ASP A 197 -13.97 -16.19 10.18
N LEU A 198 -13.46 -15.39 9.23
CA LEU A 198 -12.05 -15.04 9.07
C LEU A 198 -11.91 -13.52 9.04
N LYS A 199 -10.77 -12.99 9.49
CA LYS A 199 -10.50 -11.56 9.47
C LYS A 199 -9.68 -11.14 8.26
N VAL A 200 -9.99 -9.98 7.71
CA VAL A 200 -9.17 -9.34 6.68
C VAL A 200 -8.19 -8.39 7.37
N ALA A 201 -6.91 -8.49 7.01
CA ALA A 201 -5.83 -7.64 7.55
C ALA A 201 -5.64 -7.72 9.08
N CYS A 202 -5.88 -8.89 9.70
CA CYS A 202 -5.50 -9.16 11.09
C CYS A 202 -3.98 -9.30 11.21
N LEU A 203 -3.31 -8.34 11.87
CA LEU A 203 -1.85 -8.28 11.91
C LEU A 203 -1.23 -9.44 12.69
N GLU A 204 -1.86 -9.84 13.79
CA GLU A 204 -1.43 -10.96 14.62
C GLU A 204 -1.52 -12.28 13.86
N GLU A 205 -2.59 -12.50 13.11
CA GLU A 205 -2.76 -13.69 12.28
C GLU A 205 -1.72 -13.75 11.17
N ILE A 206 -1.48 -12.64 10.48
CA ILE A 206 -0.47 -12.56 9.42
C ILE A 206 0.92 -12.83 10.02
N ALA A 207 1.27 -12.19 11.13
CA ALA A 207 2.55 -12.37 11.80
C ALA A 207 2.74 -13.82 12.29
N PHE A 208 1.70 -14.44 12.86
CA PHE A 208 1.73 -15.84 13.28
C PHE A 208 1.90 -16.79 12.09
N SER A 209 1.14 -16.58 11.02
CA SER A 209 1.21 -17.41 9.80
C SER A 209 2.55 -17.30 9.08
N LEU A 210 3.22 -16.15 9.18
CA LEU A 210 4.58 -15.92 8.66
C LEU A 210 5.68 -16.36 9.63
N GLY A 211 5.34 -16.82 10.84
CA GLY A 211 6.28 -17.29 11.86
C GLY A 211 7.05 -16.17 12.56
N TYR A 212 6.57 -14.93 12.53
CA TYR A 212 7.20 -13.78 13.21
C TYR A 212 6.93 -13.77 14.71
N ILE A 213 5.80 -14.36 15.12
CA ILE A 213 5.41 -14.51 16.53
C ILE A 213 4.97 -15.94 16.81
N THR A 214 5.09 -16.37 18.07
CA THR A 214 4.69 -17.70 18.53
C THR A 214 3.22 -17.74 18.95
N LYS A 215 2.69 -18.95 19.12
CA LYS A 215 1.36 -19.20 19.67
C LYS A 215 1.15 -18.54 21.04
N GLU A 216 2.16 -18.58 21.91
CA GLU A 216 2.12 -17.97 23.24
C GLU A 216 2.04 -16.44 23.15
N GLN A 217 2.74 -15.84 22.18
CA GLN A 217 2.67 -14.40 21.93
C GLN A 217 1.28 -14.00 21.42
N VAL A 218 0.69 -14.76 20.50
CA VAL A 218 -0.71 -14.53 20.06
C VAL A 218 -1.68 -14.64 21.23
N ALA A 219 -1.54 -15.65 22.08
CA ALA A 219 -2.40 -15.80 23.27
C ALA A 219 -2.29 -14.60 24.22
N ALA A 220 -1.08 -14.08 24.43
CA ALA A 220 -0.84 -12.89 25.25
C ALA A 220 -1.49 -11.63 24.66
N LEU A 221 -1.44 -11.45 23.33
CA LEU A 221 -2.10 -10.35 22.62
C LEU A 221 -3.64 -10.46 22.67
N ALA A 222 -4.17 -11.68 22.59
CA ALA A 222 -5.61 -11.93 22.62
C ALA A 222 -6.22 -11.71 24.03
N ALA A 223 -5.47 -11.99 25.09
CA ALA A 223 -5.92 -11.94 26.48
C ALA A 223 -6.65 -10.63 26.89
N PRO A 224 -6.12 -9.42 26.63
CA PRO A 224 -6.83 -8.17 26.96
C PRO A 224 -8.11 -7.96 26.14
N MET A 225 -8.24 -8.61 24.98
CA MET A 225 -9.36 -8.48 24.05
C MET A 225 -10.35 -9.64 24.12
N LYS A 226 -10.16 -10.62 25.01
CA LYS A 226 -10.94 -11.87 25.07
C LYS A 226 -12.47 -11.71 25.17
N ASN A 227 -12.92 -10.54 25.62
CA ASN A 227 -14.34 -10.22 25.78
C ASN A 227 -14.97 -9.61 24.51
N ASN A 228 -14.21 -9.40 23.44
CA ASN A 228 -14.71 -8.95 22.14
C ASN A 228 -14.42 -9.98 21.04
N GLU A 229 -15.08 -9.81 19.90
CA GLU A 229 -15.01 -10.75 18.78
C GLU A 229 -13.59 -10.83 18.17
N TYR A 230 -12.79 -9.77 18.25
CA TYR A 230 -11.41 -9.78 17.80
C TYR A 230 -10.50 -10.66 18.65
N GLY A 231 -10.54 -10.52 19.98
CA GLY A 231 -9.76 -11.38 20.88
C GLY A 231 -10.21 -12.83 20.81
N GLN A 232 -11.52 -13.08 20.69
CA GLN A 232 -12.05 -14.44 20.50
C GLN A 232 -11.56 -15.09 19.21
N TYR A 233 -11.47 -14.32 18.12
CA TYR A 233 -10.89 -14.80 16.86
C TYR A 233 -9.43 -15.25 17.01
N LEU A 234 -8.60 -14.42 17.67
CA LEU A 234 -7.20 -14.77 17.91
C LEU A 234 -7.02 -16.03 18.77
N LEU A 235 -7.92 -16.25 19.73
CA LEU A 235 -7.92 -17.48 20.53
C LEU A 235 -8.29 -18.71 19.67
N ARG A 236 -9.32 -18.60 18.81
CA ARG A 236 -9.68 -19.69 17.87
C ARG A 236 -8.54 -20.02 16.93
N LEU A 237 -7.84 -19.01 16.42
CA LEU A 237 -6.71 -19.16 15.49
C LEU A 237 -5.62 -20.10 16.03
N ILE A 238 -5.35 -20.05 17.34
CA ILE A 238 -4.27 -20.84 17.95
C ILE A 238 -4.74 -22.17 18.56
N GLU A 239 -6.04 -22.43 18.63
CA GLU A 239 -6.58 -23.71 19.10
C GLU A 239 -6.59 -24.78 18.01
N ALA A 240 -6.70 -24.36 16.74
CA ALA A 240 -6.62 -25.20 15.55
C ALA A 240 -5.18 -25.72 15.29
#